data_AF-A0AA86J4P3-F1
#
_entry.id   AF-A0AA86J4P3-F1
#
_cell.length_a   1.000
_cell.length_b   1.000
_cell.length_c   1.000
_cell.angle_alpha   90.00
_cell.angle_beta   90.00
_cell.angle_gamma   90.00
#
_symmetry.space_group_name_H-M   'P 1'
#
loop_
_entity.id
_entity.type
_entity.pdbx_description
1 polymer ?
#
loop_
_entity_poly.entity_id
_entity_poly.type
_entity_poly.pdbx_seq_one_letter_code
_entity_poly.pdbx_strand_id
1 'polypeptide(L)'
;MEKQELLDKTRETLSPFETENIIAYIKSLTLKNAMENPWIISILAIVIFYGVFKRSKFVLSTVFAIISITLLIRLTLPTGEGNELTLGSTLPFAFGGLVIGAFLIYFIFIKSE
;
A
#
# COMPACT_ATOMS: atom_id res chain seq x y z
N MET A 1 42.28 4.04 21.92
CA MET A 1 41.57 5.13 21.22
C MET A 1 40.81 4.58 20.01
N GLU A 2 41.42 3.81 19.09
CA GLU A 2 40.73 3.22 17.92
C GLU A 2 39.45 2.40 18.24
N LYS A 3 39.43 1.64 19.35
CA LYS A 3 38.28 0.78 19.67
C LYS A 3 37.02 1.54 20.07
N GLN A 4 37.15 2.75 20.63
CA GLN A 4 35.98 3.58 21.01
C GLN A 4 35.39 4.25 19.77
N GLU A 5 36.25 4.73 18.87
CA GLU A 5 35.84 5.32 17.59
C GLU A 5 35.07 4.34 16.70
N LEU A 6 35.48 3.07 16.71
CA LEU A 6 34.77 1.99 16.01
C LEU A 6 33.42 1.66 16.64
N LEU A 7 33.29 1.74 17.97
CA LEU A 7 32.01 1.53 18.66
C LEU A 7 31.03 2.68 18.38
N ASP A 8 31.53 3.92 18.35
CA ASP A 8 30.70 5.09 18.07
C ASP A 8 30.22 5.11 16.62
N LYS A 9 31.10 4.81 15.64
CA LYS A 9 30.68 4.61 14.23
C LYS A 9 29.69 3.46 14.05
N THR A 10 29.89 2.37 14.78
CA THR A 10 29.00 1.20 14.72
C THR A 10 27.62 1.54 15.30
N ARG A 11 27.57 2.29 16.40
CA ARG A 11 26.33 2.83 16.95
C ARG A 11 25.64 3.80 16.00
N GLU A 12 26.38 4.73 15.39
CA GLU A 12 25.83 5.70 14.45
C GLU A 12 25.28 5.03 13.18
N THR A 13 25.93 3.97 12.70
CA THR A 13 25.49 3.19 11.53
C THR A 13 24.31 2.26 11.84
N LEU A 14 24.23 1.74 13.07
CA LEU A 14 23.17 0.81 13.50
C LEU A 14 21.96 1.51 14.13
N SER A 15 22.10 2.76 14.59
CA SER A 15 21.02 3.58 15.12
C SER A 15 19.78 3.64 14.20
N PRO A 16 19.91 3.78 12.85
CA PRO A 16 18.73 3.74 11.98
C PRO A 16 18.05 2.37 11.87
N PHE A 17 18.74 1.29 12.24
CA PHE A 17 18.20 -0.08 12.29
C PHE A 17 17.73 -0.48 13.69
N GLU A 18 17.79 0.43 14.65
CA GLU A 18 17.16 0.21 15.95
C GLU A 18 15.68 -0.07 15.71
N THR A 19 15.20 -1.11 16.40
CA THR A 19 13.84 -1.62 16.25
C THR A 19 12.80 -0.51 16.35
N GLU A 20 13.04 0.51 17.18
CA GLU A 20 12.18 1.69 17.29
C GLU A 20 12.11 2.52 16.00
N ASN A 21 13.24 2.72 15.33
CA ASN A 21 13.30 3.50 14.10
C ASN A 21 12.72 2.72 12.91
N ILE A 22 12.88 1.39 12.88
CA ILE A 22 12.19 0.52 11.94
C ILE A 22 10.68 0.54 12.19
N ILE A 23 10.25 0.46 13.45
CA ILE A 23 8.83 0.55 13.82
C ILE A 23 8.27 1.94 13.47
N ALA A 24 9.01 3.02 13.72
CA ALA A 24 8.63 4.39 13.36
C ALA A 24 8.59 4.59 11.84
N TYR A 25 9.51 3.97 11.10
CA TYR A 25 9.52 3.95 9.63
C TYR A 25 8.33 3.17 9.07
N ILE A 26 8.03 1.97 9.60
CA ILE A 26 6.84 1.19 9.22
C ILE A 26 5.55 1.95 9.58
N LYS A 27 5.52 2.63 10.74
CA LYS A 27 4.42 3.52 11.15
C LYS A 27 4.36 4.84 10.36
N SER A 28 5.40 5.25 9.65
CA SER A 28 5.35 6.45 8.78
C SER A 28 5.14 6.09 7.30
N LEU A 29 5.45 4.86 6.90
CA LEU A 29 4.94 4.16 5.71
C LEU A 29 3.44 3.79 5.82
N THR A 30 2.75 4.29 6.85
CA THR A 30 1.35 3.97 7.11
C THR A 30 0.47 4.16 5.88
N LEU A 31 -0.49 3.25 5.73
CA LEU A 31 -1.54 3.24 4.70
C LEU A 31 -2.14 4.62 4.43
N LYS A 32 -2.21 5.48 5.45
CA LYS A 32 -2.55 6.90 5.36
C LYS A 32 -1.75 7.65 4.30
N ASN A 33 -0.42 7.61 4.34
CA ASN A 33 0.42 8.28 3.35
C ASN A 33 0.29 7.65 1.96
N ALA A 34 0.06 6.33 1.88
CA ALA A 34 -0.17 5.67 0.59
C ALA A 34 -1.52 6.06 -0.04
N MET A 35 -2.57 6.18 0.77
CA MET A 35 -3.94 6.45 0.34
C MET A 35 -4.24 7.95 0.19
N GLU A 36 -3.52 8.83 0.87
CA GLU A 36 -3.67 10.27 0.77
C GLU A 36 -2.72 10.90 -0.26
N ASN A 37 -1.71 10.15 -0.76
CA ASN A 37 -0.78 10.66 -1.76
C ASN A 37 -1.35 10.54 -3.19
N PRO A 38 -1.59 11.67 -3.88
CA PRO A 38 -2.16 11.67 -5.23
C PRO A 38 -1.29 10.94 -6.27
N TRP A 39 0.03 10.96 -6.10
CA TRP A 39 0.95 10.29 -7.02
C TRP A 39 0.79 8.77 -7.00
N ILE A 40 0.59 8.20 -5.81
CA ILE A 40 0.40 6.75 -5.66
C ILE A 40 -0.93 6.35 -6.30
N ILE A 41 -2.00 7.13 -6.10
CA ILE A 41 -3.29 6.92 -6.75
C ILE A 41 -3.15 7.00 -8.28
N SER A 42 -2.43 7.99 -8.81
CA SER A 42 -2.19 8.12 -10.25
C SER A 42 -1.40 6.94 -10.83
N ILE A 43 -0.33 6.51 -10.17
CA ILE A 43 0.45 5.35 -10.62
C ILE A 43 -0.42 4.09 -10.61
N LEU A 44 -1.18 3.87 -9.53
CA LEU A 44 -2.10 2.75 -9.40
C LEU A 44 -3.14 2.77 -10.53
N ALA A 45 -3.71 3.93 -10.84
CA ALA A 45 -4.67 4.09 -11.93
C ALA A 45 -4.06 3.74 -13.30
N ILE A 46 -2.82 4.14 -13.57
CA ILE A 46 -2.09 3.78 -14.80
C ILE A 46 -1.88 2.26 -14.87
N VAL A 47 -1.46 1.63 -13.77
CA VAL A 47 -1.26 0.18 -13.70
C VAL A 47 -2.56 -0.58 -13.93
N ILE A 48 -3.67 -0.12 -13.32
CA ILE A 48 -5.00 -0.68 -13.53
C ILE A 48 -5.42 -0.52 -14.99
N PHE A 49 -5.27 0.68 -15.55
CA PHE A 49 -5.60 0.96 -16.95
C PHE A 49 -4.79 0.07 -17.91
N TYR A 50 -3.49 -0.11 -17.65
CA TYR A 50 -2.65 -1.04 -18.40
C TYR A 50 -3.13 -2.49 -18.27
N GLY A 51 -3.50 -2.91 -17.05
CA GLY A 51 -4.07 -4.23 -16.79
C GLY A 51 -5.35 -4.47 -17.57
N VAL A 52 -6.26 -3.49 -17.62
CA VAL A 52 -7.51 -3.54 -18.40
C VAL A 52 -7.22 -3.56 -19.90
N PHE A 53 -6.35 -2.66 -20.39
CA PHE A 53 -6.03 -2.54 -21.81
C PHE A 53 -5.38 -3.82 -22.36
N LYS A 54 -4.38 -4.35 -21.64
CA LYS A 54 -3.71 -5.61 -21.99
C LYS A 54 -4.55 -6.84 -21.62
N ARG A 55 -5.71 -6.65 -20.98
CA ARG A 55 -6.57 -7.72 -20.45
C ARG A 55 -5.79 -8.72 -19.58
N SER A 56 -4.80 -8.23 -18.85
CA SER A 56 -3.91 -9.07 -18.05
C SER A 56 -4.60 -9.46 -16.75
N LYS A 57 -5.21 -10.65 -16.73
CA LYS A 57 -5.91 -11.21 -15.56
C LYS A 57 -5.03 -11.18 -14.31
N PHE A 58 -3.75 -11.50 -14.46
CA PHE A 58 -2.77 -11.52 -13.37
C PHE A 58 -2.47 -10.14 -12.77
N VAL A 59 -2.33 -9.11 -13.61
CA VAL A 59 -2.07 -7.74 -13.13
C VAL A 59 -3.30 -7.23 -12.38
N LEU A 60 -4.49 -7.39 -12.96
CA LEU A 60 -5.74 -6.98 -12.34
C LEU A 60 -5.99 -7.72 -11.01
N SER A 61 -5.75 -9.04 -10.94
CA SER A 61 -5.94 -9.82 -9.72
C SER A 61 -4.97 -9.42 -8.62
N THR A 62 -3.70 -9.15 -8.98
CA THR A 62 -2.68 -8.70 -8.02
C THR A 62 -3.05 -7.35 -7.43
N VAL A 63 -3.45 -6.39 -8.27
CA VAL A 63 -3.86 -5.07 -7.79
C VAL A 63 -5.13 -5.16 -6.93
N PHE A 64 -6.12 -5.97 -7.33
CA PHE A 64 -7.32 -6.21 -6.54
C PHE A 64 -7.01 -6.81 -5.17
N ALA A 65 -6.10 -7.78 -5.11
CA ALA A 65 -5.68 -8.41 -3.85
C ALA A 65 -5.00 -7.39 -2.92
N ILE A 66 -4.10 -6.56 -3.45
CA ILE A 66 -3.42 -5.51 -2.68
C ILE A 66 -4.42 -4.50 -2.09
N ILE A 67 -5.38 -4.04 -2.90
CA ILE A 67 -6.43 -3.11 -2.45
C ILE A 67 -7.31 -3.78 -1.38
N SER A 68 -7.70 -5.04 -1.59
CA SER A 68 -8.54 -5.78 -0.64
C SER A 68 -7.83 -5.98 0.70
N ILE A 69 -6.57 -6.39 0.69
CA ILE A 69 -5.75 -6.54 1.91
C ILE A 69 -5.60 -5.19 2.62
N THR A 70 -5.36 -4.12 1.87
CA THR A 70 -5.26 -2.76 2.41
C THR A 70 -6.55 -2.34 3.13
N LEU A 71 -7.71 -2.61 2.53
CA LEU A 71 -9.01 -2.32 3.14
C LEU A 71 -9.26 -3.20 4.38
N LEU A 72 -8.89 -4.48 4.33
CA LEU A 72 -8.99 -5.36 5.49
C LEU A 72 -8.12 -4.88 6.65
N ILE A 73 -6.86 -4.53 6.38
CA ILE A 73 -5.94 -3.97 7.38
C ILE A 73 -6.51 -2.68 7.98
N ARG A 74 -7.12 -1.81 7.17
CA ARG A 74 -7.81 -0.61 7.67
C ARG A 74 -8.98 -0.97 8.59
N LEU A 75 -9.77 -1.98 8.24
CA LEU A 75 -10.94 -2.38 9.03
C LEU A 75 -10.56 -3.07 10.34
N THR A 76 -9.41 -3.74 10.41
CA THR A 76 -9.01 -4.54 11.58
C THR A 76 -8.03 -3.83 12.50
N LEU A 77 -7.27 -2.84 12.02
CA LEU A 77 -6.39 -2.06 12.88
C LEU A 77 -7.15 -0.94 13.60
N PRO A 78 -7.06 -0.84 14.94
CA PRO A 78 -7.60 0.29 15.67
C PRO A 78 -6.85 1.57 15.25
N THR A 79 -7.58 2.54 14.73
CA THR A 79 -7.06 3.87 14.41
C THR A 79 -6.73 4.59 15.71
N GLY A 80 -5.47 4.50 16.16
CA GLY A 80 -4.97 5.37 17.22
C GLY A 80 -5.06 6.84 16.80
N GLU A 81 -5.25 7.74 17.76
CA GLU A 81 -5.39 9.19 17.55
C GLU A 81 -4.32 9.72 16.58
N GLY A 82 -4.74 10.28 15.45
CA GLY A 82 -3.88 10.80 14.38
C GLY A 82 -3.70 9.90 13.15
N ASN A 83 -4.13 8.64 13.22
CA ASN A 83 -4.15 7.71 12.07
C ASN A 83 -5.56 7.50 11.49
N GLU A 84 -6.46 8.46 11.71
CA GLU A 84 -7.81 8.41 11.16
C GLU A 84 -7.76 8.70 9.66
N LEU A 85 -7.71 7.64 8.86
CA LEU A 85 -7.98 7.70 7.43
C LEU A 85 -9.38 8.29 7.22
N THR A 86 -9.43 9.54 6.75
CA THR A 86 -10.68 10.24 6.45
C THR A 86 -11.55 9.42 5.49
N LEU A 87 -12.88 9.59 5.58
CA LEU A 87 -13.80 8.95 4.63
C LEU A 87 -13.44 9.28 3.18
N GLY A 88 -12.91 10.48 2.94
CA GLY A 88 -12.44 10.95 1.63
C GLY A 88 -11.26 10.14 1.07
N SER A 89 -10.31 9.69 1.88
CA SER A 89 -9.17 8.90 1.39
C SER A 89 -9.52 7.43 1.19
N THR A 90 -10.57 6.93 1.83
CA THR A 90 -10.95 5.51 1.71
C THR A 90 -11.93 5.24 0.57
N LEU A 91 -12.82 6.18 0.29
CA LEU A 91 -13.82 6.03 -0.77
C LEU A 91 -13.20 5.65 -2.14
N PRO A 92 -12.13 6.32 -2.61
CA PRO A 92 -11.52 6.02 -3.90
C PRO A 92 -10.94 4.60 -3.99
N PHE A 93 -10.39 4.09 -2.89
CA PHE A 93 -9.85 2.73 -2.82
C PHE A 93 -10.95 1.67 -2.77
N ALA A 94 -12.01 1.91 -1.99
CA ALA A 94 -13.15 1.00 -1.93
C ALA A 94 -13.87 0.92 -3.30
N PHE A 95 -14.12 2.09 -3.91
CA PHE A 95 -14.76 2.16 -5.22
C PHE A 95 -13.86 1.62 -6.33
N GLY A 96 -12.57 1.97 -6.31
CA GLY A 96 -11.57 1.43 -7.25
C GLY A 96 -11.46 -0.10 -7.16
N GLY A 97 -11.44 -0.65 -5.94
CA GLY A 97 -11.47 -2.09 -5.70
C GLY A 97 -12.70 -2.77 -6.30
N LEU A 98 -13.89 -2.21 -6.08
CA LEU A 98 -15.14 -2.72 -6.66
C LEU A 98 -15.11 -2.71 -8.19
N VAL A 99 -14.66 -1.61 -8.80
CA VAL A 99 -14.55 -1.49 -10.27
C VAL A 99 -13.61 -2.56 -10.83
N ILE A 100 -12.44 -2.74 -10.23
CA ILE A 100 -11.49 -3.78 -10.66
C ILE A 100 -12.10 -5.18 -10.50
N GLY A 101 -12.80 -5.43 -9.38
CA GLY A 101 -13.51 -6.67 -9.14
C GLY A 101 -14.54 -6.98 -10.23
N ALA A 102 -15.33 -5.99 -10.65
CA ALA A 102 -16.28 -6.13 -11.76
C ALA A 102 -15.57 -6.45 -13.09
N PHE A 103 -14.46 -5.77 -13.40
CA PHE A 103 -13.65 -6.07 -14.59
C PHE A 103 -13.05 -7.47 -14.56
N LEU A 104 -12.60 -7.94 -13.41
CA LEU A 104 -12.10 -9.30 -13.22
C LEU A 104 -13.20 -10.33 -13.48
N ILE A 105 -14.39 -10.14 -12.90
CA ILE A 105 -15.53 -11.03 -13.14
C ILE A 105 -15.84 -11.07 -14.64
N TYR A 106 -15.86 -9.91 -15.31
CA TYR A 106 -16.10 -9.83 -16.74
C TYR A 106 -15.03 -10.58 -17.56
N PHE A 107 -13.74 -10.36 -17.31
CA PHE A 107 -12.67 -11.00 -18.09
C PHE A 107 -12.44 -12.48 -17.74
N ILE A 108 -12.76 -12.91 -16.53
CA ILE A 108 -12.58 -14.30 -16.10
C ILE A 108 -13.78 -15.15 -16.51
N PHE A 109 -15.02 -14.65 -16.36
CA PHE A 109 -16.22 -15.47 -16.47
C PHE A 109 -17.12 -15.11 -17.67
N ILE A 110 -17.16 -13.85 -18.11
CA ILE A 110 -18.11 -13.41 -19.15
C ILE A 110 -17.47 -13.40 -20.53
N LYS A 111 -16.25 -12.87 -20.64
CA LYS A 111 -15.50 -12.74 -21.90
C LYS A 111 -14.44 -13.84 -22.07
N SER A 112 -14.57 -14.96 -21.35
CA SER A 112 -13.63 -16.08 -21.51
C SER A 112 -13.88 -16.92 -22.76
N GLU A 113 -14.85 -16.54 -23.60
CA GLU A 113 -15.15 -17.13 -24.91
C GLU A 113 -14.75 -16.19 -26.05
#